data_AF-A0A2V9R3V4-F1
#
_entry.id   AF-A0A2V9R3V4-F1
#
_cell.length_a   1.000
_cell.length_b   1.000
_cell.length_c   1.000
_cell.angle_alpha   90.00
_cell.angle_beta   90.00
_cell.angle_gamma   90.00
#
_symmetry.space_group_name_H-M   'P 1'
#
loop_
_entity.id
_entity.type
_entity.pdbx_description
1 polymer ?
#
loop_
_entity_poly.entity_id
_entity_poly.type
_entity_poly.pdbx_seq_one_letter_code
_entity_poly.pdbx_strand_id
1 'polypeptide(L)'
;MVESAQLEASIGAVSAPAEHGPGAITRLVSLDAFRGLVMVLMLGEVMRLPQVAQAFPHSLFWRVIAFNTEHVEWQGCSLHDLIQPAFSFLVGAALPFSIASRKRKGQSFWQMVGHAAWRALLLIVLGIFLRSLHSRQTYFTFEDTLTQIGLGYVFLFLLGFTRVRTQVLTLAVILIAFWAAFALYPAPGSGFDYARVGVPQNWEHNYTGFLAHWNKNSNLSWAFDVWFLNLFPREQPFVFNEGG
;
A
#
# COMPACT_ATOMS: atom_id res chain seq x y z
N MET A 1 -35.49 49.73 29.35
CA MET A 1 -34.67 48.97 30.34
C MET A 1 -35.02 47.48 30.40
N VAL A 2 -35.87 46.95 29.52
CA VAL A 2 -36.21 45.50 29.45
C VAL A 2 -35.53 44.82 28.25
N GLU A 3 -35.35 45.54 27.14
CA GLU A 3 -34.75 45.01 25.91
C GLU A 3 -33.25 44.70 26.03
N SER A 4 -32.53 45.43 26.88
CA SER A 4 -31.10 45.23 27.14
C SER A 4 -30.79 43.97 27.98
N ALA A 5 -31.76 43.47 28.75
CA ALA A 5 -31.58 42.25 29.55
C ALA A 5 -31.78 40.97 28.74
N GLN A 6 -32.57 41.02 27.66
CA GLN A 6 -32.78 39.87 26.77
C GLN A 6 -31.63 39.68 25.77
N LEU A 7 -30.87 40.74 25.44
CA LEU A 7 -29.67 40.60 24.60
C LEU A 7 -28.52 39.88 25.32
N GLU A 8 -28.33 40.11 26.63
CA GLU A 8 -27.26 39.44 27.40
C GLU A 8 -27.57 37.96 27.68
N ALA A 9 -28.85 37.58 27.77
CA ALA A 9 -29.26 36.20 27.99
C ALA A 9 -29.00 35.28 26.77
N SER A 10 -28.82 35.84 25.56
CA SER A 10 -28.57 35.07 24.33
C SER A 10 -27.08 34.74 24.10
N ILE A 11 -26.16 35.44 24.79
CA ILE A 11 -24.70 35.33 24.55
C ILE A 11 -24.06 34.24 25.45
N GLY A 12 -24.80 33.67 26.40
CA GLY A 12 -24.29 32.76 27.42
C GLY A 12 -24.39 31.25 27.15
N ALA A 13 -24.92 30.81 26.01
CA ALA A 13 -25.04 29.38 25.70
C ALA A 13 -23.88 28.90 24.83
N VAL A 14 -22.65 28.98 25.34
CA VAL A 14 -21.58 28.12 24.83
C VAL A 14 -21.99 26.69 25.19
N SER A 15 -22.47 25.95 24.20
CA SER A 15 -22.73 24.53 24.33
C SER A 15 -21.48 23.86 24.89
N ALA A 16 -21.57 23.34 26.11
CA ALA A 16 -20.53 22.50 26.69
C ALA A 16 -20.18 21.39 25.69
N PRO A 17 -18.90 21.03 25.52
CA PRO A 17 -18.53 19.92 24.66
C PRO A 17 -19.30 18.68 25.14
N ALA A 18 -20.07 18.08 24.24
CA ALA A 18 -20.86 16.90 24.55
C ALA A 18 -19.97 15.84 25.20
N GLU A 19 -20.25 15.53 26.47
CA GLU A 19 -19.58 14.43 27.16
C GLU A 19 -19.82 13.16 26.35
N HIS A 20 -18.73 12.63 25.80
CA HIS A 20 -18.75 11.37 25.09
C HIS A 20 -19.05 10.29 26.13
N GLY A 21 -20.28 9.77 26.11
CA GLY A 21 -20.67 8.66 26.97
C GLY A 21 -19.66 7.50 26.89
N PRO A 22 -19.48 6.70 27.97
CA PRO A 22 -18.37 5.75 28.16
C PRO A 22 -18.38 4.52 27.23
N GLY A 23 -18.95 4.63 26.03
CA GLY A 23 -18.97 3.59 24.99
C GLY A 23 -18.85 4.11 23.56
N ALA A 24 -18.70 5.42 23.34
CA ALA A 24 -18.55 5.96 21.99
C ALA A 24 -17.18 5.59 21.41
N ILE A 25 -17.18 4.97 20.23
CA ILE A 25 -15.94 4.77 19.45
C ILE A 25 -15.44 6.15 19.07
N THR A 26 -14.37 6.63 19.72
CA THR A 26 -13.64 7.80 19.24
C THR A 26 -13.09 7.46 17.87
N ARG A 27 -13.75 7.94 16.82
CA ARG A 27 -13.24 7.83 15.45
C ARG A 27 -11.98 8.68 15.38
N LEU A 28 -10.89 8.09 14.92
CA LEU A 28 -9.66 8.85 14.70
C LEU A 28 -9.82 9.64 13.41
N VAL A 29 -10.21 10.90 13.55
CA VAL A 29 -10.39 11.83 12.42
C VAL A 29 -9.12 11.92 11.58
N SER A 30 -7.94 11.88 12.21
CA SER A 30 -6.64 11.87 11.49
C SER A 30 -6.49 10.66 10.57
N LEU A 31 -6.93 9.47 11.01
CA LEU A 31 -6.84 8.24 10.22
C LEU A 31 -7.85 8.25 9.07
N ASP A 32 -9.03 8.79 9.30
CA ASP A 32 -10.05 8.95 8.26
C ASP A 32 -9.65 10.03 7.24
N ALA A 33 -9.09 11.16 7.67
CA ALA A 33 -8.55 12.20 6.82
C ALA A 33 -7.37 11.70 5.98
N PHE A 34 -6.44 10.95 6.59
CA PHE A 34 -5.31 10.34 5.87
C PHE A 34 -5.81 9.32 4.83
N ARG A 35 -6.80 8.48 5.16
CA ARG A 35 -7.43 7.59 4.17
C ARG A 35 -8.02 8.37 3.00
N GLY A 36 -8.77 9.44 3.29
CA GLY A 36 -9.34 10.31 2.27
C GLY A 36 -8.28 10.92 1.36
N LEU A 37 -7.18 11.41 1.95
CA LEU A 37 -6.04 11.93 1.19
C LEU A 37 -5.44 10.89 0.26
N VAL A 38 -5.17 9.66 0.75
CA VAL A 38 -4.60 8.58 -0.09
C VAL A 38 -5.55 8.21 -1.24
N MET A 39 -6.87 8.18 -0.99
CA MET A 39 -7.86 7.95 -2.05
C MET A 39 -7.88 9.06 -3.11
N VAL A 40 -7.72 10.32 -2.70
CA VAL A 40 -7.61 11.46 -3.63
C VAL A 40 -6.32 11.36 -4.45
N LEU A 41 -5.19 11.00 -3.84
CA LEU A 41 -3.92 10.82 -4.54
C LEU A 41 -3.99 9.69 -5.57
N MET A 42 -4.69 8.60 -5.25
CA MET A 42 -4.95 7.50 -6.18
C MET A 42 -5.78 7.94 -7.40
N LEU A 43 -6.74 8.86 -7.21
CA LEU A 43 -7.50 9.41 -8.32
C LEU A 43 -6.64 10.24 -9.28
N GLY A 44 -5.53 10.81 -8.81
CA GLY A 44 -4.63 11.65 -9.61
C GLY A 44 -4.09 10.97 -10.87
N GLU A 45 -3.83 9.66 -10.82
CA GLU A 45 -3.39 8.86 -11.97
C GLU A 45 -4.50 8.76 -13.04
N VAL A 46 -5.75 8.55 -12.61
CA VAL A 46 -6.92 8.43 -13.50
C VAL A 46 -7.17 9.75 -14.25
N MET A 47 -6.80 10.88 -13.66
CA MET A 47 -7.04 12.21 -14.23
C MET A 47 -6.14 12.55 -15.43
N ARG A 48 -5.14 11.72 -15.78
CA ARG A 48 -4.27 11.94 -16.94
C ARG A 48 -3.63 13.34 -16.92
N LEU A 49 -3.21 13.79 -15.74
CA LEU A 49 -2.52 15.07 -15.53
C LEU A 49 -1.13 15.17 -16.20
N PRO A 50 -0.36 14.07 -16.35
CA PRO A 50 0.89 14.10 -17.09
C PRO A 50 0.75 14.52 -18.56
N GLN A 51 -0.36 14.14 -19.21
CA GLN A 51 -0.67 14.56 -20.57
C GLN A 51 -0.89 16.08 -20.67
N VAL A 52 -1.39 16.71 -19.61
CA VAL A 52 -1.49 18.18 -19.53
C VAL A 52 -0.11 18.82 -19.42
N ALA A 53 0.82 18.20 -18.70
CA ALA A 53 2.19 18.68 -18.61
C ALA A 53 2.93 18.63 -19.96
N GLN A 54 2.61 17.65 -20.81
CA GLN A 54 3.13 17.60 -22.19
C GLN A 54 2.64 18.79 -23.04
N ALA A 55 1.43 19.29 -22.81
CA ALA A 55 0.91 20.47 -23.48
C ALA A 55 1.52 21.80 -22.96
N PHE A 56 2.06 21.81 -21.74
CA PHE A 56 2.70 22.97 -21.12
C PHE A 56 4.14 22.66 -20.65
N PRO A 57 5.07 22.33 -21.58
CA PRO A 57 6.39 21.80 -21.24
C PRO A 57 7.28 22.77 -20.47
N HIS A 58 7.02 24.08 -20.58
CA HIS A 58 7.78 25.13 -19.88
C HIS A 58 7.26 25.44 -18.48
N SER A 59 6.12 24.88 -18.06
CA SER A 59 5.56 25.11 -16.73
C SER A 59 6.16 24.16 -15.71
N LEU A 60 6.94 24.72 -14.77
CA LEU A 60 7.47 23.97 -13.63
C LEU A 60 6.35 23.36 -12.78
N PHE A 61 5.23 24.06 -12.64
CA PHE A 61 4.06 23.59 -11.90
C PHE A 61 3.50 22.28 -12.47
N TRP A 62 3.27 22.22 -13.79
CA TRP A 62 2.73 21.02 -14.43
C TRP A 62 3.72 19.86 -14.44
N ARG A 63 5.02 20.15 -14.54
CA ARG A 63 6.07 19.12 -14.41
C ARG A 63 6.10 18.48 -13.03
N VAL A 64 5.95 19.28 -11.96
CA VAL A 64 5.89 18.76 -10.58
C VAL A 64 4.65 17.90 -10.36
N ILE A 65 3.49 18.33 -10.87
CA ILE A 65 2.25 17.56 -10.78
C ILE A 65 2.38 16.23 -11.53
N ALA A 66 2.89 16.26 -12.76
CA ALA A 66 3.10 15.05 -13.57
C ALA A 66 3.99 14.05 -12.83
N PHE A 67 5.15 14.48 -12.35
CA PHE A 67 6.08 13.61 -11.61
C PHE A 67 5.43 12.96 -10.38
N ASN A 68 4.58 13.68 -9.65
CA ASN A 68 3.94 13.16 -8.44
C ASN A 68 2.65 12.35 -8.71
N THR A 69 2.22 12.24 -9.97
CA THR A 69 1.03 11.47 -10.38
C THR A 69 1.35 10.27 -11.25
N GLU A 70 2.63 10.04 -11.55
CA GLU A 70 3.14 8.85 -12.25
C GLU A 70 4.11 8.07 -11.38
N HIS A 71 4.28 6.78 -11.71
CA HIS A 71 5.33 5.95 -11.15
C HIS A 71 6.70 6.36 -11.70
N VAL A 72 7.74 6.33 -10.85
CA VAL A 72 9.11 6.34 -11.38
C VAL A 72 9.41 5.02 -12.07
N GLU A 73 10.28 5.01 -13.07
CA GLU A 73 10.53 3.79 -13.85
C GLU A 73 11.22 2.68 -13.04
N TRP A 74 12.08 3.06 -12.08
CA TRP A 74 12.78 2.15 -11.16
C TRP A 74 13.50 2.86 -10.02
N GLN A 75 14.26 3.91 -10.33
CA GLN A 75 15.06 4.64 -9.34
C GLN A 75 14.35 5.91 -8.89
N GLY A 76 14.26 6.09 -7.58
CA GLY A 76 13.63 7.25 -6.97
C GLY A 76 12.34 6.88 -6.27
N CYS A 77 11.51 7.88 -6.01
CA CYS A 77 10.20 7.72 -5.41
C CYS A 77 9.37 8.94 -5.79
N SER A 78 8.23 8.73 -6.44
CA SER A 78 7.19 9.74 -6.58
C SER A 78 6.20 9.66 -5.42
N LEU A 79 5.32 10.66 -5.33
CA LEU A 79 4.19 10.60 -4.40
C LEU A 79 3.24 9.44 -4.71
N HIS A 80 3.14 9.03 -5.98
CA HIS A 80 2.26 7.95 -6.41
C HIS A 80 2.77 6.58 -5.93
N ASP A 81 4.10 6.38 -5.89
CA ASP A 81 4.71 5.16 -5.35
C ASP A 81 4.43 4.95 -3.84
N LEU A 82 4.12 6.03 -3.11
CA LEU A 82 3.80 5.97 -1.68
C LEU A 82 2.37 5.54 -1.37
N ILE A 83 1.49 5.39 -2.38
CA ILE A 83 0.07 5.05 -2.17
C ILE A 83 -0.09 3.65 -1.56
N GLN A 84 0.59 2.64 -2.12
CA GLN A 84 0.55 1.27 -1.61
C GLN A 84 1.13 1.15 -0.19
N PRO A 85 2.32 1.71 0.12
CA PRO A 85 2.83 1.82 1.48
C PRO A 85 1.85 2.54 2.43
N ALA A 86 1.21 3.62 1.98
CA ALA A 86 0.24 4.37 2.79
C ALA A 86 -1.00 3.53 3.14
N PHE A 87 -1.54 2.75 2.20
CA PHE A 87 -2.64 1.82 2.48
C PHE A 87 -2.23 0.73 3.47
N SER A 88 -1.05 0.15 3.28
CA SER A 88 -0.52 -0.90 4.17
C SER A 88 -0.32 -0.36 5.59
N PHE A 89 0.25 0.84 5.72
CA PHE A 89 0.38 1.55 6.99
C PHE A 89 -0.99 1.81 7.64
N LEU A 90 -1.96 2.31 6.87
CA LEU A 90 -3.30 2.59 7.37
C LEU A 90 -3.98 1.32 7.93
N VAL A 91 -3.83 0.17 7.27
CA VAL A 91 -4.35 -1.11 7.75
C VAL A 91 -3.69 -1.51 9.08
N GLY A 92 -2.37 -1.35 9.20
CA GLY A 92 -1.63 -1.58 10.44
C GLY A 92 -2.07 -0.64 11.57
N ALA A 93 -2.16 0.66 11.30
CA ALA A 93 -2.58 1.66 12.27
C ALA A 93 -4.04 1.46 12.75
N ALA A 94 -4.91 0.98 11.86
CA ALA A 94 -6.31 0.69 12.18
C ALA A 94 -6.51 -0.60 12.99
N LEU A 95 -5.56 -1.54 12.95
CA LEU A 95 -5.71 -2.88 13.50
C LEU A 95 -5.97 -2.89 15.03
N PRO A 96 -5.21 -2.17 15.89
CA PRO A 96 -5.45 -2.17 17.33
C PRO A 96 -6.87 -1.70 17.70
N PHE A 97 -7.39 -0.70 16.99
CA PHE A 97 -8.75 -0.21 17.17
C PHE A 97 -9.80 -1.25 16.78
N SER A 98 -9.56 -1.98 15.68
CA SER A 98 -10.40 -3.11 15.27
C SER A 98 -10.43 -4.21 16.35
N ILE A 99 -9.27 -4.61 16.87
CA ILE A 99 -9.15 -5.62 17.94
C ILE A 99 -9.88 -5.14 19.21
N ALA A 100 -9.63 -3.91 19.66
CA ALA A 100 -10.27 -3.35 20.84
C ALA A 100 -11.81 -3.31 20.70
N SER A 101 -12.32 -2.93 19.53
CA SER A 101 -13.75 -2.92 19.24
C SER A 101 -14.36 -4.32 19.34
N ARG A 102 -13.70 -5.34 18.78
CA ARG A 102 -14.18 -6.73 18.82
C ARG A 102 -14.11 -7.35 20.21
N LYS A 103 -13.06 -7.04 20.98
CA LYS A 103 -12.96 -7.44 22.40
C LYS A 103 -14.08 -6.86 23.24
N ARG A 104 -14.45 -5.59 23.06
CA ARG A 104 -15.59 -4.97 23.76
C ARG A 104 -16.93 -5.64 23.42
N LYS A 105 -17.05 -6.23 22.23
CA LYS A 105 -18.23 -7.01 21.81
C LYS A 105 -18.23 -8.45 22.35
N GLY A 106 -17.28 -8.80 23.22
CA GLY A 106 -17.20 -10.14 23.84
C GLY A 106 -16.77 -11.26 22.88
N GLN A 107 -16.19 -10.93 21.72
CA GLN A 107 -15.77 -11.97 20.77
C GLN A 107 -14.56 -12.75 21.29
N SER A 108 -14.59 -14.07 21.12
CA SER A 108 -13.47 -14.94 21.46
C SER A 108 -12.29 -14.73 20.50
N PHE A 109 -11.09 -15.14 20.92
CA PHE A 109 -9.89 -15.03 20.08
C PHE A 109 -10.06 -15.73 18.72
N TRP A 110 -10.56 -16.96 18.72
CA TRP A 110 -10.78 -17.74 17.50
C TRP A 110 -11.85 -17.15 16.58
N GLN A 111 -12.89 -16.53 17.16
CA GLN A 111 -13.86 -15.77 16.36
C GLN A 111 -13.21 -14.58 15.66
N MET A 112 -12.32 -13.87 16.34
CA MET A 112 -11.58 -12.74 15.74
C MET A 112 -10.59 -13.21 14.67
N VAL A 113 -9.88 -14.33 14.89
CA VAL A 113 -9.00 -14.95 13.87
C VAL A 113 -9.81 -15.34 12.64
N GLY A 114 -10.97 -15.98 12.80
CA GLY A 114 -11.85 -16.34 11.68
C GLY A 114 -12.32 -15.12 10.89
N HIS A 115 -12.68 -14.02 11.56
CA HIS A 115 -13.02 -12.76 10.89
C HIS A 115 -11.82 -12.15 10.16
N ALA A 116 -10.63 -12.22 10.75
CA ALA A 116 -9.42 -11.70 10.11
C ALA A 116 -9.05 -12.51 8.86
N ALA A 117 -9.13 -13.84 8.94
CA ALA A 117 -8.92 -14.73 7.81
C ALA A 117 -9.96 -14.51 6.70
N TRP A 118 -11.24 -14.34 7.06
CA TRP A 118 -12.29 -14.03 6.08
C TRP A 118 -12.03 -12.69 5.37
N ARG A 119 -11.67 -11.65 6.13
CA ARG A 119 -11.32 -10.35 5.55
C ARG A 119 -10.10 -10.45 4.63
N ALA A 120 -9.06 -11.18 5.04
CA ALA A 120 -7.88 -11.44 4.23
C ALA A 120 -8.24 -12.11 2.90
N LEU A 121 -9.04 -13.18 2.97
CA LEU A 121 -9.53 -13.91 1.81
C LEU A 121 -10.34 -13.01 0.87
N LEU A 122 -11.27 -12.20 1.39
CA LEU A 122 -12.05 -11.27 0.59
C LEU A 122 -11.17 -10.26 -0.15
N LEU A 123 -10.12 -9.73 0.48
CA LEU A 123 -9.20 -8.79 -0.16
C LEU A 123 -8.37 -9.46 -1.27
N ILE A 124 -7.90 -10.69 -1.04
CA ILE A 124 -7.18 -11.49 -2.04
C ILE A 124 -8.08 -11.78 -3.25
N VAL A 125 -9.29 -12.29 -3.00
CA VAL A 125 -10.24 -12.60 -4.07
C VAL A 125 -10.65 -11.34 -4.83
N LEU A 126 -10.88 -10.23 -4.12
CA LEU A 126 -11.22 -8.96 -4.75
C LEU A 126 -10.07 -8.42 -5.62
N GLY A 127 -8.82 -8.50 -5.16
CA GLY A 127 -7.65 -8.10 -5.95
C GLY A 127 -7.53 -8.90 -7.24
N ILE A 128 -7.55 -10.23 -7.14
CA ILE A 128 -7.53 -11.14 -8.30
C ILE A 128 -8.71 -10.87 -9.24
N PHE A 129 -9.91 -10.66 -8.69
CA PHE A 129 -11.10 -10.35 -9.47
C PHE A 129 -10.94 -9.05 -10.27
N LEU A 130 -10.50 -7.97 -9.62
CA LEU A 130 -10.30 -6.67 -10.27
C LEU A 130 -9.27 -6.74 -11.40
N ARG A 131 -8.18 -7.50 -11.21
CA ARG A 131 -7.20 -7.72 -12.27
C ARG A 131 -7.72 -8.59 -13.42
N SER A 132 -8.65 -9.50 -13.11
CA SER A 132 -9.24 -10.40 -14.11
C SER A 132 -10.34 -9.75 -14.96
N LEU A 133 -10.85 -8.57 -14.60
CA LEU A 133 -12.01 -7.93 -15.26
C LEU A 133 -11.84 -7.74 -16.78
N HIS A 134 -10.61 -7.51 -17.24
CA HIS A 134 -10.31 -7.26 -18.65
C HIS A 134 -9.48 -8.38 -19.30
N SER A 135 -9.31 -9.52 -18.61
CA SER A 135 -8.57 -10.67 -19.13
C SER A 135 -9.51 -11.76 -19.63
N ARG A 136 -9.06 -12.60 -20.58
CA ARG A 136 -9.87 -13.71 -21.10
C ARG A 136 -9.96 -14.88 -20.12
N GLN A 137 -9.11 -14.89 -19.11
CA GLN A 137 -9.07 -15.89 -18.05
C GLN A 137 -8.83 -15.21 -16.70
N THR A 138 -9.00 -15.97 -15.61
CA THR A 138 -8.59 -15.48 -14.29
C THR A 138 -7.09 -15.19 -14.29
N TYR A 139 -6.75 -13.96 -14.00
CA TYR A 139 -5.38 -13.48 -13.98
C TYR A 139 -4.88 -13.48 -12.55
N PHE A 140 -4.18 -14.56 -12.18
CA PHE A 140 -3.58 -14.72 -10.87
C PHE A 140 -2.33 -13.86 -10.76
N THR A 141 -2.54 -12.67 -10.20
CA THR A 141 -1.56 -11.68 -9.83
C THR A 141 -1.56 -11.55 -8.32
N PHE A 142 -0.41 -11.31 -7.71
CA PHE A 142 -0.30 -11.07 -6.27
C PHE A 142 0.48 -9.79 -5.96
N GLU A 143 0.80 -9.02 -6.99
CA GLU A 143 1.49 -7.74 -6.90
C GLU A 143 0.57 -6.56 -6.55
N ASP A 144 -0.76 -6.70 -6.66
CA ASP A 144 -1.67 -5.59 -6.36
C ASP A 144 -1.78 -5.30 -4.85
N THR A 145 -1.97 -4.03 -4.52
CA THR A 145 -2.12 -3.53 -3.14
C THR A 145 -3.15 -4.32 -2.32
N LEU A 146 -4.33 -4.63 -2.87
CA LEU A 146 -5.38 -5.36 -2.15
C LEU A 146 -4.95 -6.77 -1.78
N THR A 147 -4.36 -7.48 -2.75
CA THR A 147 -3.91 -8.86 -2.59
C THR A 147 -2.78 -8.94 -1.55
N GLN A 148 -1.80 -8.05 -1.63
CA GLN A 148 -0.70 -7.98 -0.67
C GLN A 148 -1.15 -7.66 0.76
N ILE A 149 -2.08 -6.70 0.92
CA ILE A 149 -2.69 -6.40 2.23
C ILE A 149 -3.40 -7.65 2.76
N GLY A 150 -4.15 -8.35 1.91
CA GLY A 150 -4.85 -9.58 2.28
C GLY A 150 -3.89 -10.68 2.75
N LEU A 151 -2.84 -10.97 1.98
CA LEU A 151 -1.82 -11.98 2.31
C LEU A 151 -1.14 -11.70 3.67
N GLY A 152 -0.84 -10.44 3.95
CA GLY A 152 -0.22 -10.03 5.22
C GLY A 152 -1.17 -9.94 6.41
N TYR A 153 -2.49 -9.81 6.18
CA TYR A 153 -3.43 -9.36 7.22
C TYR A 153 -3.52 -10.32 8.42
N VAL A 154 -3.52 -11.63 8.19
CA VAL A 154 -3.61 -12.62 9.29
C VAL A 154 -2.35 -12.58 10.15
N PHE A 155 -1.16 -12.52 9.55
CA PHE A 155 0.10 -12.40 10.27
C PHE A 155 0.17 -11.11 11.08
N LEU A 156 -0.24 -9.99 10.47
CA LEU A 156 -0.33 -8.70 11.12
C LEU A 156 -1.32 -8.74 12.31
N PHE A 157 -2.48 -9.38 12.13
CA PHE A 157 -3.47 -9.59 13.19
C PHE A 157 -2.87 -10.35 14.37
N LEU A 158 -2.21 -11.50 14.12
CA LEU A 158 -1.57 -12.30 15.16
C LEU A 158 -0.45 -11.52 15.87
N LEU A 159 0.36 -10.80 15.11
CA LEU A 159 1.43 -9.95 15.63
C LEU A 159 0.87 -8.83 16.53
N GLY A 160 -0.34 -8.36 16.26
CA GLY A 160 -1.07 -7.39 17.08
C GLY A 160 -1.38 -7.85 18.51
N PHE A 161 -1.33 -9.15 18.79
CA PHE A 161 -1.47 -9.70 20.16
C PHE A 161 -0.13 -9.92 20.87
N THR A 162 0.99 -9.74 20.18
CA THR A 162 2.34 -9.90 20.75
C THR A 162 2.81 -8.62 21.46
N ARG A 163 3.90 -8.74 22.22
CA ARG A 163 4.53 -7.58 22.89
C ARG A 163 5.16 -6.65 21.86
N VAL A 164 5.19 -5.34 22.13
CA VAL A 164 5.85 -4.35 21.25
C VAL A 164 7.29 -4.73 20.90
N ARG A 165 8.05 -5.32 21.85
CA ARG A 165 9.41 -5.83 21.58
C ARG A 165 9.42 -6.89 20.48
N THR A 166 8.45 -7.81 20.48
CA THR A 166 8.29 -8.83 19.44
C THR A 166 7.91 -8.21 18.11
N GLN A 167 7.06 -7.18 18.10
CA GLN A 167 6.67 -6.45 16.90
C GLN A 167 7.89 -5.75 16.26
N VAL A 168 8.68 -5.02 17.05
CA VAL A 168 9.90 -4.34 16.60
C VAL A 168 10.96 -5.34 16.13
N LEU A 169 11.15 -6.45 16.87
CA LEU A 169 12.08 -7.50 16.46
C LEU A 169 11.63 -8.14 15.14
N THR A 170 10.34 -8.44 14.99
CA THR A 170 9.79 -9.01 13.75
C THR A 170 10.00 -8.06 12.57
N LEU A 171 9.75 -6.76 12.76
CA LEU A 171 10.03 -5.73 11.76
C LEU A 171 11.52 -5.72 11.38
N ALA A 172 12.42 -5.66 12.36
CA ALA A 172 13.86 -5.64 12.11
C ALA A 172 14.32 -6.90 11.39
N VAL A 173 13.83 -8.07 11.80
CA VAL A 173 14.14 -9.36 11.15
C VAL A 173 13.65 -9.38 9.71
N ILE A 174 12.41 -8.96 9.43
CA ILE A 174 11.88 -8.91 8.06
C ILE A 174 12.74 -7.99 7.19
N LEU A 175 13.06 -6.79 7.67
CA LEU A 175 13.86 -5.82 6.90
C LEU A 175 15.27 -6.34 6.61
N ILE A 176 15.97 -6.84 7.64
CA ILE A 176 17.33 -7.35 7.51
C ILE A 176 17.35 -8.61 6.65
N ALA A 177 16.43 -9.56 6.87
CA ALA A 177 16.37 -10.79 6.11
C ALA A 177 16.03 -10.53 4.65
N PHE A 178 15.08 -9.64 4.35
CA PHE A 178 14.72 -9.28 2.98
C PHE A 178 15.88 -8.58 2.26
N TRP A 179 16.51 -7.60 2.92
CA TRP A 179 17.69 -6.93 2.37
C TRP A 179 18.84 -7.91 2.13
N ALA A 180 19.13 -8.77 3.10
CA ALA A 180 20.20 -9.76 2.99
C ALA A 180 19.90 -10.80 1.90
N ALA A 181 18.64 -11.19 1.72
CA ALA A 181 18.24 -12.12 0.68
C ALA A 181 18.54 -11.53 -0.71
N PHE A 182 18.29 -10.24 -0.94
CA PHE A 182 18.70 -9.55 -2.17
C PHE A 182 20.22 -9.47 -2.30
N ALA A 183 20.91 -9.03 -1.25
CA ALA A 183 22.38 -8.90 -1.22
C ALA A 183 23.12 -10.22 -1.48
N LEU A 184 22.54 -11.35 -1.07
CA LEU A 184 23.13 -12.68 -1.24
C LEU A 184 22.69 -13.37 -2.54
N TYR A 185 21.57 -12.96 -3.13
CA TYR A 185 21.10 -13.50 -4.40
C TYR A 185 22.08 -13.14 -5.53
N PRO A 186 22.43 -14.04 -6.47
CA PRO A 186 23.44 -13.75 -7.49
C PRO A 186 23.08 -12.50 -8.32
N ALA A 187 24.01 -11.55 -8.39
CA ALA A 187 23.90 -10.41 -9.28
C ALA A 187 23.93 -10.85 -10.76
N PRO A 188 23.26 -10.11 -11.67
CA PRO A 188 23.32 -10.37 -13.09
C PRO A 188 24.77 -10.27 -13.61
N GLY A 189 25.21 -11.31 -14.32
CA GLY A 189 26.53 -11.33 -14.95
C GLY A 189 26.65 -10.30 -16.09
N SER A 190 27.88 -10.04 -16.55
CA SER A 190 28.15 -9.06 -17.62
C SER A 190 27.48 -9.38 -18.97
N GLY A 191 27.06 -10.63 -19.19
CA GLY A 191 26.32 -11.07 -20.38
C GLY A 191 24.80 -11.22 -20.17
N PHE A 192 24.24 -10.69 -19.08
CA PHE A 192 22.81 -10.80 -18.82
C PHE A 192 22.00 -9.96 -19.83
N ASP A 193 21.08 -10.61 -20.54
CA ASP A 193 20.26 -9.99 -21.58
C ASP A 193 19.01 -9.33 -20.96
N TYR A 194 19.17 -8.07 -20.56
CA TYR A 194 18.11 -7.26 -19.96
C TYR A 194 16.88 -7.08 -20.88
N ALA A 195 17.06 -7.15 -22.20
CA ALA A 195 15.94 -7.04 -23.14
C ALA A 195 14.97 -8.23 -23.04
N ARG A 196 15.46 -9.42 -22.66
CA ARG A 196 14.60 -10.61 -22.45
C ARG A 196 13.71 -10.49 -21.22
N VAL A 197 14.07 -9.64 -20.27
CA VAL A 197 13.33 -9.41 -19.03
C VAL A 197 12.63 -8.05 -19.03
N GLY A 198 12.34 -7.52 -20.21
CA GLY A 198 11.51 -6.34 -20.39
C GLY A 198 12.15 -5.02 -19.99
N VAL A 199 13.48 -4.97 -19.85
CA VAL A 199 14.20 -3.73 -19.59
C VAL A 199 14.60 -3.09 -20.94
N PRO A 200 14.27 -1.80 -21.19
CA PRO A 200 14.59 -1.10 -22.43
C PRO A 200 16.09 -1.11 -22.76
N GLN A 201 16.45 -1.06 -24.05
CA GLN A 201 17.87 -1.05 -24.45
C GLN A 201 18.61 0.24 -24.07
N ASN A 202 17.88 1.36 -23.95
CA ASN A 202 18.38 2.67 -23.53
C ASN A 202 18.25 2.90 -22.01
N TRP A 203 18.22 1.82 -21.22
CA TRP A 203 17.99 1.89 -19.78
C TRP A 203 19.23 2.36 -19.01
N GLU A 204 19.15 3.55 -18.43
CA GLU A 204 20.25 4.17 -17.67
C GLU A 204 20.19 3.87 -16.16
N HIS A 205 19.12 3.23 -15.70
CA HIS A 205 18.83 2.98 -14.28
C HIS A 205 19.39 1.66 -13.72
N ASN A 206 20.33 1.03 -14.42
CA ASN A 206 21.00 -0.16 -13.91
C ASN A 206 22.16 0.22 -12.99
N TYR A 207 22.10 -0.27 -11.76
CA TYR A 207 23.21 -0.19 -10.82
C TYR A 207 24.34 -1.14 -11.20
N THR A 208 25.55 -0.79 -10.76
CA THR A 208 26.77 -1.59 -10.95
C THR A 208 27.37 -2.00 -9.60
N GLY A 209 28.28 -2.99 -9.62
CA GLY A 209 28.90 -3.53 -8.41
C GLY A 209 27.89 -4.20 -7.48
N PHE A 210 27.98 -3.93 -6.18
CA PHE A 210 27.10 -4.53 -5.17
C PHE A 210 25.62 -4.10 -5.30
N LEU A 211 25.34 -2.92 -5.86
CA LEU A 211 23.96 -2.46 -6.01
C LEU A 211 23.22 -3.14 -7.18
N ALA A 212 23.94 -3.85 -8.06
CA ALA A 212 23.33 -4.59 -9.18
C ALA A 212 22.32 -5.67 -8.73
N HIS A 213 22.39 -6.09 -7.46
CA HIS A 213 21.42 -6.99 -6.82
C HIS A 213 20.00 -6.42 -6.77
N TRP A 214 19.84 -5.10 -6.91
CA TRP A 214 18.55 -4.39 -6.96
C TRP A 214 18.25 -3.84 -8.35
N ASN A 215 18.77 -4.45 -9.42
CA ASN A 215 18.38 -4.07 -10.78
C ASN A 215 17.00 -4.66 -11.15
N LYS A 216 16.29 -3.95 -12.03
CA LYS A 216 14.95 -4.33 -12.50
C LYS A 216 14.98 -5.69 -13.19
N ASN A 217 14.04 -6.56 -12.80
CA ASN A 217 13.85 -7.89 -13.38
C ASN A 217 15.10 -8.78 -13.46
N SER A 218 16.04 -8.61 -12.52
CA SER A 218 17.25 -9.45 -12.41
C SER A 218 17.62 -9.77 -10.97
N ASN A 219 16.65 -9.65 -10.06
CA ASN A 219 16.83 -9.77 -8.61
C ASN A 219 16.03 -10.95 -8.04
N LEU A 220 16.15 -11.16 -6.73
CA LEU A 220 15.48 -12.26 -6.03
C LEU A 220 13.96 -12.22 -6.18
N SER A 221 13.33 -11.06 -6.01
CA SER A 221 11.88 -10.94 -6.13
C SER A 221 11.40 -11.27 -7.54
N TRP A 222 12.10 -10.80 -8.56
CA TRP A 222 11.79 -11.18 -9.94
C TRP A 222 11.88 -12.69 -10.15
N ALA A 223 12.94 -13.33 -9.66
CA ALA A 223 13.09 -14.78 -9.77
C ALA A 223 11.98 -15.54 -9.03
N PHE A 224 11.59 -15.04 -7.85
CA PHE A 224 10.45 -15.56 -7.10
C PHE A 224 9.14 -15.39 -7.88
N ASP A 225 8.88 -14.23 -8.48
CA ASP A 225 7.66 -13.95 -9.25
C ASP A 225 7.59 -14.84 -10.49
N VAL A 226 8.69 -15.01 -11.22
CA VAL A 226 8.78 -15.94 -12.36
C VAL A 226 8.49 -17.37 -11.93
N TRP A 227 9.03 -17.82 -10.81
CA TRP A 227 8.71 -19.16 -10.32
C TRP A 227 7.26 -19.27 -9.85
N PHE A 228 6.81 -18.37 -8.98
CA PHE A 228 5.54 -18.44 -8.27
C PHE A 228 4.33 -18.19 -9.17
N LEU A 229 4.37 -17.15 -10.01
CA LEU A 229 3.25 -16.80 -10.87
C LEU A 229 3.03 -17.82 -11.99
N ASN A 230 4.07 -18.53 -12.41
CA ASN A 230 3.97 -19.63 -13.38
C ASN A 230 3.40 -20.93 -12.78
N LEU A 231 3.16 -21.01 -11.46
CA LEU A 231 2.41 -22.11 -10.85
C LEU A 231 0.89 -22.02 -11.10
N PHE A 232 0.40 -20.85 -11.54
CA PHE A 232 -1.01 -20.60 -11.80
C PHE A 232 -1.32 -20.61 -13.30
N PRO A 233 -2.56 -20.89 -13.72
CA PRO A 233 -2.96 -20.82 -15.12
C PRO A 233 -2.75 -19.41 -15.69
N ARG A 234 -2.07 -19.31 -16.85
CA ARG A 234 -1.77 -18.06 -17.56
C ARG A 234 -1.79 -18.30 -19.08
N GLU A 235 -2.16 -17.28 -19.85
CA GLU A 235 -2.16 -17.35 -21.32
C GLU A 235 -0.75 -17.50 -21.89
N GLN A 236 0.21 -16.81 -21.26
CA GLN A 236 1.63 -16.87 -21.58
C GLN A 236 2.44 -17.01 -20.29
N PRO A 237 3.61 -17.67 -20.34
CA PRO A 237 4.52 -17.72 -19.20
C PRO A 237 4.86 -16.32 -18.72
N PHE A 238 4.80 -16.11 -17.40
CA PHE A 238 5.27 -14.88 -16.78
C PHE A 238 6.81 -14.83 -16.89
N VAL A 239 7.32 -13.77 -17.50
CA VAL A 239 8.78 -13.57 -17.70
C VAL A 239 9.28 -12.40 -16.88
N PHE A 240 8.52 -11.32 -16.75
CA PHE A 240 8.92 -10.12 -16.04
C PHE A 240 7.72 -9.25 -15.67
N ASN A 241 7.93 -8.30 -14.75
CA ASN A 241 6.96 -7.26 -14.45
C ASN A 241 7.24 -6.01 -15.29
N GLU A 242 6.20 -5.44 -15.91
CA GLU A 242 6.29 -4.21 -16.69
C GLU A 242 6.44 -2.97 -15.78
N GLY A 243 5.87 -3.03 -14.57
CA GLY A 243 5.90 -1.96 -13.57
C GLY A 243 7.31 -1.61 -13.08
N GLY A 244 7.44 -0.38 -12.57
CA GLY A 244 8.62 0.12 -11.85
C GLY A 244 8.60 -0.24 -10.37
#